data_AF-A0A2Z5ZL95-F1
#
_entry.id   AF-A0A2Z5ZL95-F1
#
_cell.length_a   1.000
_cell.length_b   1.000
_cell.length_c   1.000
_cell.angle_alpha   90.00
_cell.angle_beta   90.00
_cell.angle_gamma   90.00
#
_symmetry.space_group_name_H-M   'P 1'
#
loop_
_entity.id
_entity.type
_entity.pdbx_description
1 polymer ?
#
loop_
_entity_poly.entity_id
_entity_poly.type
_entity_poly.pdbx_seq_one_letter_code
_entity_poly.pdbx_strand_id
1 'polypeptide(L)'
;MQHAFFSTSLFCLLALSACSSAPLSPETPQAQTKLLHAKQACLSAYQTQQGLVPKRNMTNLMTCFAKVTQKYGPETYGAYEPIYEKGAAESVDAAKHLREGLFTPDQYKSEIGLIREEEESAVMQKQAQTGLPAPPIVLPTPNKTSTP
;
A
#
# COMPACT_ATOMS: atom_id res chain seq x y z
N MET A 1 52.41 12.99 51.30
CA MET A 1 51.93 14.15 50.52
C MET A 1 52.53 14.06 49.13
N GLN A 2 51.72 13.91 48.08
CA GLN A 2 51.91 14.51 46.75
C GLN A 2 50.76 14.11 45.82
N HIS A 3 50.39 15.07 44.99
CA HIS A 3 49.18 15.21 44.19
C HIS A 3 49.16 14.37 42.91
N ALA A 4 47.95 14.09 42.39
CA ALA A 4 47.46 14.44 41.05
C ALA A 4 46.13 13.69 40.80
N PHE A 5 44.97 14.31 41.04
CA PHE A 5 44.14 15.07 40.08
C PHE A 5 43.82 14.35 38.75
N PHE A 6 42.55 13.94 38.67
CA PHE A 6 41.62 13.89 37.53
C PHE A 6 42.17 14.03 36.11
N SER A 7 41.91 13.03 35.27
CA SER A 7 41.71 13.25 33.84
C SER A 7 40.52 12.44 33.32
N THR A 8 39.46 13.20 33.04
CA THR A 8 38.30 12.84 32.22
C THR A 8 38.72 12.38 30.84
N SER A 9 38.22 11.23 30.37
CA SER A 9 38.05 10.97 28.94
C SER A 9 36.82 10.11 28.71
N LEU A 10 35.69 10.81 28.80
CA LEU A 10 34.37 10.41 28.36
C LEU A 10 34.22 10.89 26.91
N PHE A 11 34.85 10.21 25.95
CA PHE A 11 34.74 10.40 24.50
C PHE A 11 35.30 9.10 23.90
N CYS A 12 34.57 8.23 23.21
CA CYS A 12 33.77 8.50 22.02
C CYS A 12 32.61 7.49 21.94
N LEU A 13 31.42 7.93 22.35
CA LEU A 13 30.19 7.49 21.69
C LEU A 13 30.14 8.20 20.33
N LEU A 14 29.56 7.54 19.33
CA LEU A 14 29.23 8.06 17.99
C LEU A 14 30.27 7.79 16.90
N ALA A 15 30.33 6.53 16.49
CA ALA A 15 30.56 6.20 15.08
C ALA A 15 29.54 5.13 14.65
N LEU A 16 28.24 5.36 14.90
CA LEU A 16 27.24 4.82 13.99
C LEU A 16 27.33 5.68 12.74
N SER A 17 28.13 5.22 11.77
CA SER A 17 27.93 5.55 10.37
C SER A 17 26.51 5.08 10.02
N ALA A 18 25.52 5.91 10.32
CA ALA A 18 24.20 5.80 9.75
C ALA A 18 24.43 5.81 8.25
N CYS A 19 24.19 4.65 7.65
CA CYS A 19 24.04 4.52 6.22
C CYS A 19 22.90 5.47 5.86
N SER A 20 23.25 6.70 5.46
CA SER A 20 22.31 7.65 4.90
C SER A 20 22.02 7.15 3.49
N SER A 21 21.30 6.03 3.40
CA SER A 21 20.43 5.80 2.26
C SER A 21 19.47 6.98 2.30
N ALA A 22 19.76 7.99 1.48
CA ALA A 22 18.85 9.08 1.20
C ALA A 22 17.44 8.47 1.11
N PRO A 23 16.43 9.03 1.80
CA PRO A 23 15.07 8.55 1.65
C PRO A 23 14.80 8.53 0.15
N LEU A 24 14.57 7.34 -0.40
CA LEU A 24 14.08 7.14 -1.76
C LEU A 24 12.98 8.18 -1.91
N SER A 25 13.21 9.24 -2.68
CA SER A 25 12.19 10.26 -2.88
C SER A 25 11.08 9.58 -3.69
N PRO A 26 9.95 9.16 -3.08
CA PRO A 26 9.10 8.17 -3.68
C PRO A 26 7.81 8.86 -4.09
N GLU A 27 7.70 9.27 -5.35
CA GLU A 27 6.47 9.79 -5.95
C GLU A 27 6.71 10.18 -7.42
N THR A 28 7.33 9.31 -8.21
CA THR A 28 7.48 9.64 -9.64
C THR A 28 6.18 9.33 -10.38
N PRO A 29 5.72 10.21 -11.30
CA PRO A 29 4.61 9.90 -12.19
C PRO A 29 4.78 8.55 -12.93
N GLN A 30 6.03 8.16 -13.17
CA GLN A 30 6.39 6.87 -13.77
C GLN A 30 6.03 5.69 -12.87
N ALA A 31 6.34 5.73 -11.57
CA ALA A 31 5.99 4.67 -10.62
C ALA A 31 4.46 4.51 -10.50
N GLN A 32 3.73 5.63 -10.39
CA GLN A 32 2.27 5.64 -10.40
C GLN A 32 1.70 5.01 -11.67
N THR A 33 2.28 5.34 -12.83
CA THR A 33 1.90 4.78 -14.13
C THR A 33 2.13 3.26 -14.18
N LYS A 34 3.29 2.76 -13.70
CA LYS A 34 3.56 1.31 -13.62
C LYS A 34 2.53 0.59 -12.75
N LEU A 35 2.24 1.11 -11.56
CA LEU A 35 1.25 0.52 -10.66
C LEU A 35 -0.15 0.55 -11.28
N LEU A 36 -0.53 1.66 -11.93
CA LEU A 36 -1.82 1.79 -12.61
C LEU A 36 -1.97 0.75 -13.73
N HIS A 37 -0.99 0.63 -14.62
CA HIS A 37 -1.02 -0.36 -15.68
C HIS A 37 -1.06 -1.79 -15.14
N ALA A 38 -0.32 -2.09 -14.07
CA ALA A 38 -0.33 -3.40 -13.45
C ALA A 38 -1.69 -3.73 -12.81
N LYS A 39 -2.31 -2.79 -12.09
CA LYS A 39 -3.68 -2.92 -11.58
C LYS A 39 -4.69 -3.04 -12.72
N GLN A 40 -4.55 -2.30 -13.81
CA GLN A 40 -5.44 -2.43 -14.97
C GLN A 40 -5.31 -3.80 -15.65
N ALA A 41 -4.10 -4.35 -15.74
CA ALA A 41 -3.87 -5.70 -16.28
C ALA A 41 -4.51 -6.77 -15.39
N CYS A 42 -4.38 -6.65 -14.07
CA CYS A 42 -5.09 -7.51 -13.12
C CYS A 42 -6.60 -7.45 -13.33
N LEU A 43 -7.19 -6.25 -13.37
CA LEU A 43 -8.63 -6.08 -13.57
C LEU A 43 -9.08 -6.69 -14.91
N SER A 44 -8.31 -6.45 -15.97
CA SER A 44 -8.61 -6.95 -17.32
C SER A 44 -8.56 -8.47 -17.41
N ALA A 45 -7.66 -9.13 -16.67
CA ALA A 45 -7.55 -10.58 -16.66
C ALA A 45 -8.73 -11.29 -15.96
N TYR A 46 -9.41 -10.60 -15.03
CA TYR A 46 -10.44 -11.22 -14.19
C TYR A 46 -11.86 -10.70 -14.41
N GLN A 47 -12.03 -9.61 -15.17
CA GLN A 47 -13.33 -9.11 -15.60
C GLN A 47 -13.89 -9.89 -16.81
N THR A 48 -15.21 -9.93 -16.95
CA THR A 48 -15.90 -10.40 -18.15
C THR A 48 -15.78 -9.36 -19.27
N GLN A 49 -16.20 -9.74 -20.48
CA GLN A 49 -16.32 -8.81 -21.60
C GLN A 49 -17.26 -7.63 -21.31
N GLN A 50 -18.20 -7.78 -20.36
CA GLN A 50 -19.10 -6.70 -19.93
C GLN A 50 -18.47 -5.81 -18.82
N GLY A 51 -17.21 -6.03 -18.45
CA GLY A 51 -16.53 -5.29 -17.39
C GLY A 51 -16.92 -5.71 -15.97
N LEU A 52 -17.62 -6.84 -15.80
CA LEU A 52 -18.02 -7.34 -14.49
C LEU A 52 -16.99 -8.32 -13.94
N VAL A 53 -16.70 -8.29 -12.64
CA VAL A 53 -15.83 -9.29 -12.00
C VAL A 53 -16.70 -10.38 -11.38
N PRO A 54 -16.67 -11.63 -11.88
CA PRO A 54 -17.43 -12.72 -11.29
C PRO A 54 -16.97 -13.00 -9.85
N LYS A 55 -17.90 -13.35 -8.96
CA LYS A 55 -17.61 -13.72 -7.56
C LYS A 55 -16.43 -14.69 -7.43
N ARG A 56 -16.39 -15.74 -8.27
CA ARG A 56 -15.31 -16.75 -8.29
C ARG A 56 -13.92 -16.20 -8.60
N ASN A 57 -13.84 -15.06 -9.27
CA ASN A 57 -12.59 -14.41 -9.66
C ASN A 57 -12.14 -13.34 -8.65
N MET A 58 -13.00 -12.94 -7.70
CA MET A 58 -12.72 -11.80 -6.81
C MET A 58 -11.45 -12.03 -5.98
N THR A 59 -11.28 -13.22 -5.39
CA THR A 59 -10.07 -13.56 -4.64
C THR A 59 -8.81 -13.48 -5.53
N ASN A 60 -8.89 -13.94 -6.77
CA ASN A 60 -7.75 -13.89 -7.70
C ASN A 60 -7.42 -12.45 -8.11
N LEU A 61 -8.45 -11.62 -8.32
CA LEU A 61 -8.28 -10.20 -8.61
C LEU A 61 -7.60 -9.47 -7.45
N MET A 62 -8.14 -9.59 -6.23
CA MET A 62 -7.55 -8.91 -5.07
C MET A 62 -6.15 -9.44 -4.75
N THR A 63 -5.90 -10.75 -4.97
CA THR A 63 -4.54 -11.31 -4.83
C THR A 63 -3.58 -10.70 -5.86
N CYS A 64 -4.05 -10.49 -7.09
CA CYS A 64 -3.25 -9.81 -8.12
C CYS A 64 -2.96 -8.37 -7.71
N PHE A 65 -3.96 -7.63 -7.22
CA PHE A 65 -3.78 -6.28 -6.67
C PHE A 65 -2.77 -6.24 -5.53
N ALA A 66 -2.87 -7.15 -4.55
CA ALA A 66 -1.90 -7.24 -3.46
C ALA A 66 -0.47 -7.48 -3.97
N LYS A 67 -0.28 -8.40 -4.93
CA LYS A 67 1.05 -8.67 -5.51
C LYS A 67 1.61 -7.47 -6.28
N VAL A 68 0.79 -6.74 -7.04
CA VAL A 68 1.29 -5.56 -7.77
C VAL A 68 1.51 -4.36 -6.85
N THR A 69 0.73 -4.22 -5.78
CA THR A 69 1.00 -3.27 -4.69
C THR A 69 2.30 -3.62 -4.01
N GLN A 70 2.56 -4.88 -3.67
CA GLN A 70 3.84 -5.29 -3.09
C GLN A 70 5.03 -5.01 -4.02
N LYS A 71 4.85 -5.22 -5.33
CA LYS A 71 5.92 -5.03 -6.31
C LYS A 71 6.24 -3.57 -6.61
N TYR A 72 5.23 -2.72 -6.77
CA TYR A 72 5.38 -1.34 -7.25
C TYR A 72 5.06 -0.29 -6.17
N GLY A 73 4.51 -0.71 -5.03
CA GLY A 73 4.16 0.12 -3.89
C GLY A 73 5.36 0.86 -3.30
N PRO A 74 6.54 0.23 -3.10
CA PRO A 74 7.68 0.94 -2.55
C PRO A 74 8.12 2.15 -3.39
N GLU A 75 8.13 2.00 -4.72
CA GLU A 75 8.45 3.10 -5.66
C GLU A 75 7.34 4.16 -5.74
N THR A 76 6.09 3.76 -5.49
CA THR A 76 4.90 4.61 -5.71
C THR A 76 4.48 5.37 -4.46
N TYR A 77 4.49 4.70 -3.31
CA TYR A 77 3.93 5.17 -2.04
C TYR A 77 5.01 5.44 -0.98
N GLY A 78 6.22 4.89 -1.16
CA GLY A 78 7.35 5.14 -0.26
C GLY A 78 7.04 4.88 1.21
N ALA A 79 7.13 5.92 2.04
CA ALA A 79 6.87 5.80 3.48
C ALA A 79 5.42 5.39 3.83
N TYR A 80 4.49 5.51 2.87
CA TYR A 80 3.09 5.09 3.01
C TYR A 80 2.82 3.69 2.48
N GLU A 81 3.78 3.05 1.80
CA GLU A 81 3.62 1.71 1.21
C GLU A 81 3.04 0.67 2.20
N PRO A 82 3.51 0.56 3.46
CA PRO A 82 3.00 -0.45 4.38
C PRO A 82 1.50 -0.32 4.69
N ILE A 83 0.94 0.89 4.57
CA ILE A 83 -0.49 1.13 4.77
C ILE A 83 -1.29 0.48 3.63
N TYR A 84 -0.84 0.69 2.38
CA TYR A 84 -1.50 0.14 1.20
C TYR A 84 -1.25 -1.36 1.02
N GLU A 85 -0.09 -1.88 1.42
CA GLU A 85 0.14 -3.33 1.47
C GLU A 85 -0.81 -4.01 2.46
N LYS A 86 -0.99 -3.42 3.65
CA LYS A 86 -1.93 -3.93 4.67
C LYS A 86 -3.35 -3.97 4.12
N GLY A 87 -3.89 -2.86 3.62
CA GLY A 87 -5.28 -2.84 3.13
C GLY A 87 -5.48 -3.71 1.89
N ALA A 88 -4.45 -3.89 1.05
CA ALA A 88 -4.49 -4.86 -0.04
C ALA A 88 -4.55 -6.32 0.46
N ALA A 89 -3.86 -6.66 1.55
CA ALA A 89 -3.95 -7.99 2.17
C ALA A 89 -5.33 -8.23 2.80
N GLU A 90 -5.86 -7.27 3.55
CA GLU A 90 -7.20 -7.36 4.15
C GLU A 90 -8.29 -7.48 3.08
N SER A 91 -8.10 -6.80 1.94
CA SER A 91 -8.98 -6.93 0.79
C SER A 91 -8.97 -8.33 0.16
N VAL A 92 -7.85 -9.05 0.21
CA VAL A 92 -7.78 -10.46 -0.22
C VAL A 92 -8.61 -11.35 0.70
N ASP A 93 -8.52 -11.12 2.01
CA ASP A 93 -9.29 -11.87 3.01
C ASP A 93 -10.78 -11.60 2.89
N ALA A 94 -11.20 -10.34 2.69
CA ALA A 94 -12.59 -10.00 2.40
C ALA A 94 -13.10 -10.70 1.13
N ALA A 95 -12.30 -10.74 0.07
CA ALA A 95 -12.67 -11.43 -1.16
C ALA A 95 -12.74 -12.96 -0.99
N LYS A 96 -11.91 -13.53 -0.11
CA LYS A 96 -11.96 -14.94 0.28
C LYS A 96 -13.26 -15.24 1.04
N HIS A 97 -13.63 -14.42 2.02
CA HIS A 97 -14.91 -14.54 2.75
C HIS A 97 -16.12 -14.44 1.82
N LEU A 98 -16.08 -13.53 0.84
CA LEU A 98 -17.10 -13.48 -0.21
C LEU A 98 -17.16 -14.82 -0.95
N ARG A 99 -16.04 -15.31 -1.50
CA ARG A 99 -15.97 -16.56 -2.26
C ARG A 99 -16.52 -17.75 -1.47
N GLU A 100 -16.17 -17.86 -0.20
CA GLU A 100 -16.57 -18.94 0.71
C GLU A 100 -18.02 -18.82 1.19
N GLY A 101 -18.72 -17.73 0.83
CA GLY A 101 -20.11 -17.51 1.19
C GLY A 101 -20.30 -16.99 2.62
N LEU A 102 -19.21 -16.62 3.30
CA LEU A 102 -19.24 -16.00 4.62
C LEU A 102 -19.72 -14.55 4.55
N PHE A 103 -19.43 -13.85 3.43
CA PHE A 103 -19.98 -12.54 3.13
C PHE A 103 -21.01 -12.61 1.99
N THR A 104 -22.11 -11.88 2.16
CA THR A 104 -22.94 -11.43 1.04
C THR A 104 -22.18 -10.38 0.22
N PRO A 105 -22.61 -10.09 -1.03
CA PRO A 105 -22.03 -9.00 -1.81
C PRO A 105 -22.06 -7.64 -1.09
N ASP A 106 -23.11 -7.36 -0.32
CA ASP A 106 -23.23 -6.09 0.43
C ASP A 106 -22.28 -6.04 1.61
N GLN A 107 -22.13 -7.15 2.35
CA GLN A 107 -21.14 -7.25 3.44
C GLN A 107 -19.72 -7.10 2.89
N TYR A 108 -19.41 -7.74 1.77
CA TYR A 108 -18.13 -7.55 1.09
C TYR A 108 -17.90 -6.09 0.70
N LYS A 109 -18.90 -5.42 0.12
CA LYS A 109 -18.79 -3.99 -0.23
C LYS A 109 -18.58 -3.11 1.00
N SER A 110 -19.27 -3.41 2.10
CA SER A 110 -19.09 -2.72 3.38
C SER A 110 -17.67 -2.91 3.92
N GLU A 111 -17.16 -4.14 3.90
CA GLU A 111 -15.82 -4.47 4.38
C GLU A 111 -14.73 -3.75 3.58
N ILE A 112 -14.84 -3.74 2.24
CA ILE A 112 -13.91 -2.98 1.38
C ILE A 112 -14.00 -1.47 1.67
N GLY A 113 -15.18 -0.97 2.03
CA GLY A 113 -15.37 0.41 2.49
C GLY A 113 -14.60 0.70 3.79
N LEU A 114 -14.74 -0.17 4.79
CA LEU A 114 -14.06 -0.05 6.08
C LEU A 114 -12.53 -0.10 5.92
N ILE A 115 -12.01 -1.06 5.15
CA ILE A 115 -10.58 -1.16 4.85
C ILE A 115 -10.06 0.16 4.24
N ARG A 116 -10.82 0.77 3.33
CA ARG A 116 -10.44 2.05 2.72
C ARG A 116 -10.49 3.21 3.72
N GLU A 117 -11.48 3.26 4.60
CA GLU A 117 -11.56 4.26 5.66
C GLU A 117 -10.38 4.13 6.64
N GLU A 118 -9.96 2.91 6.95
CA GLU A 118 -8.77 2.62 7.76
C GLU A 118 -7.48 3.05 7.05
N GLU A 119 -7.32 2.76 5.76
CA GLU A 119 -6.21 3.24 4.93
C GLU A 119 -6.14 4.77 4.95
N GLU A 120 -7.25 5.45 4.67
CA GLU A 120 -7.34 6.92 4.65
C GLU A 120 -6.98 7.53 6.02
N SER A 121 -7.48 6.93 7.11
CA SER A 121 -7.15 7.36 8.48
C SER A 121 -5.66 7.17 8.80
N ALA A 122 -5.08 6.04 8.42
CA ALA A 122 -3.67 5.73 8.63
C ALA A 122 -2.75 6.67 7.81
N VAL A 123 -3.15 7.01 6.58
CA VAL A 123 -2.45 8.01 5.74
C VAL A 123 -2.46 9.38 6.41
N MET A 124 -3.62 9.85 6.89
CA MET A 124 -3.72 11.14 7.60
C MET A 124 -2.83 11.16 8.84
N GLN A 125 -2.83 10.07 9.63
CA GLN A 125 -1.98 9.95 10.81
C GLN A 125 -0.49 9.98 10.45
N LYS A 126 -0.08 9.25 9.41
CA LYS A 126 1.31 9.20 8.93
C LYS A 126 1.76 10.55 8.37
N GLN A 127 0.89 11.24 7.65
CA GLN A 127 1.14 12.60 7.16
C GLN A 127 1.35 13.57 8.33
N ALA A 128 0.51 13.51 9.36
CA ALA A 128 0.67 14.33 10.56
C ALA A 128 1.97 14.03 11.33
N GLN A 129 2.44 12.78 11.32
CA GLN A 129 3.70 12.37 11.99
C GLN A 129 4.97 12.74 11.21
N THR A 130 4.92 12.68 9.88
CA THR A 130 6.11 12.79 9.02
C THR A 130 6.23 14.13 8.31
N GLY A 131 5.13 14.86 8.15
CA GLY A 131 5.05 16.08 7.34
C GLY A 131 5.19 15.85 5.83
N LEU A 132 5.30 14.60 5.38
CA LEU A 132 5.39 14.26 3.96
C LEU A 132 4.00 14.38 3.31
N PRO A 133 3.88 14.88 2.07
CA PRO A 133 2.60 14.80 1.34
C PRO A 133 2.19 13.33 1.15
N ALA A 134 0.88 13.08 1.13
CA ALA A 134 0.37 11.76 0.82
C ALA A 134 0.34 11.55 -0.72
N PRO A 135 0.83 10.41 -1.22
CA PRO A 135 0.77 10.07 -2.63
C PRO A 135 -0.68 9.88 -3.09
N PRO A 136 -1.00 10.12 -4.37
CA PRO A 136 -2.33 9.82 -4.89
C PRO A 136 -2.61 8.30 -4.86
N ILE A 137 -3.84 7.94 -4.48
CA ILE A 137 -4.28 6.53 -4.51
C ILE A 137 -4.43 6.08 -5.97
N VAL A 138 -3.62 5.11 -6.38
CA VAL A 138 -3.68 4.51 -7.71
C VAL A 138 -4.75 3.41 -7.74
N LEU A 139 -5.88 3.67 -8.39
CA LEU A 139 -6.97 2.71 -8.62
C LEU A 139 -7.14 2.45 -10.12
N PRO A 140 -7.39 1.19 -10.54
CA PRO A 140 -7.71 0.90 -11.94
C PRO A 140 -9.11 1.41 -12.26
N THR A 141 -9.32 1.80 -13.52
CA THR A 141 -10.64 2.19 -14.01
C THR A 141 -11.37 0.95 -14.55
N PRO A 142 -12.62 0.69 -14.14
CA PRO A 142 -13.46 -0.27 -14.83
C PRO A 142 -13.52 0.11 -16.31
N ASN A 143 -13.32 -0.86 -17.21
CA ASN A 143 -13.54 -0.61 -18.63
C ASN A 143 -15.00 -0.18 -18.80
N LYS A 144 -15.23 1.10 -19.07
CA LYS A 144 -16.52 1.59 -19.54
C LYS A 144 -16.74 1.04 -20.94
N THR A 145 -17.28 -0.16 -21.02
CA THR A 145 -18.05 -0.57 -22.19
C THR A 145 -19.53 -0.48 -21.79
N SER A 146 -20.01 0.74 -21.55
CA SER A 146 -21.42 1.07 -21.62
C SER A 146 -21.77 1.21 -23.11
N THR A 147 -22.09 0.11 -23.80
CA THR A 147 -23.43 -0.46 -24.16
C THR A 147 -23.70 -0.25 -25.68
N PRO A 148 -24.57 -1.08 -26.30
CA PRO A 148 -24.58 -1.40 -27.74
C PRO A 148 -25.05 -0.28 -28.67
#